data_AF-A0A9P1IIQ4-F1
#
_entry.id   AF-A0A9P1IIQ4-F1
#
_cell.length_a   1.000
_cell.length_b   1.000
_cell.length_c   1.000
_cell.angle_alpha   90.00
_cell.angle_beta   90.00
_cell.angle_gamma   90.00
#
_symmetry.space_group_name_H-M   'P 1'
#
loop_
_entity.id
_entity.type
_entity.pdbx_description
1 polymer ?
#
loop_
_entity_poly.entity_id
_entity_poly.type
_entity_poly.pdbx_seq_one_letter_code
_entity_poly.pdbx_strand_id
1 'polypeptide(L)'
;MCALENVRMSSEDCEMWQEEAAMIVDVLSHEHIINHPFLEPYAFLIDDYKVAAKVSEEDLIRMYDESTILQIRLTKAARTINIRCFVLQMQNVWTEIERRIRSFRNSLKMAIRRKFTTNLNKLLHDFRKYDRALQYRSIDPSMMLNNKSQVDFMLENEIYSSVQQFVEIYDKVFEITQHVSLDTTQLDTLLNIASLRLSLAQSINDHAHFFNKRISTFLHFVQKKQSKVMANVQKAMEKLKIVQTMANPQEVSQYLAQMAKLRPMLDSLIREIEDLNKFEKAVDAQISDVTKMKQFVGEIESLESLFVATSGYYQHVNAKFGAGQYQKVQYFPIYNHEKLTVSKTSINFFETALDIV
;
A
#
# COMPACT_ATOMS: atom_id res chain seq x y z
N MET A 1 77.18 -3.03 -21.72
CA MET A 1 78.17 -4.12 -21.83
C MET A 1 78.25 -4.82 -20.48
N CYS A 2 77.53 -5.92 -20.32
CA CYS A 2 77.80 -6.87 -19.23
C CYS A 2 78.19 -8.18 -19.91
N ALA A 3 79.50 -8.41 -20.03
CA ALA A 3 80.02 -9.74 -20.34
C ALA A 3 79.80 -10.58 -19.07
N LEU A 4 78.88 -11.54 -19.15
CA LEU A 4 78.63 -12.50 -18.08
C LEU A 4 79.79 -13.49 -18.04
N GLU A 5 80.84 -13.14 -17.30
CA GLU A 5 81.69 -14.15 -16.65
C GLU A 5 80.97 -14.57 -15.37
N ASN A 6 80.89 -15.88 -15.15
CA ASN A 6 80.14 -16.52 -14.08
C ASN A 6 80.31 -15.81 -12.72
N VAL A 7 79.25 -15.15 -12.25
CA VAL A 7 79.18 -14.65 -10.88
C VAL A 7 79.14 -15.89 -9.97
N ARG A 8 80.26 -16.20 -9.32
CA ARG A 8 80.28 -17.18 -8.22
C ARG A 8 79.61 -16.53 -7.01
N MET A 9 78.35 -16.83 -6.79
CA MET A 9 77.68 -16.52 -5.53
C MET A 9 78.15 -17.50 -4.45
N SER A 10 78.56 -16.98 -3.30
CA SER A 10 78.78 -17.80 -2.11
C SER A 10 77.45 -18.28 -1.52
N SER A 11 77.47 -19.28 -0.64
CA SER A 11 76.26 -19.71 0.07
C SER A 11 75.68 -18.59 0.93
N GLU A 12 76.53 -17.77 1.54
CA GLU A 12 76.13 -16.58 2.31
C GLU A 12 75.47 -15.51 1.43
N ASP A 13 75.96 -15.31 0.19
CA ASP A 13 75.30 -14.41 -0.76
C ASP A 13 73.92 -14.94 -1.15
N CYS A 14 73.79 -16.25 -1.37
CA CYS A 14 72.49 -16.87 -1.65
C CYS A 14 71.53 -16.77 -0.47
N GLU A 15 72.01 -16.94 0.76
CA GLU A 15 71.22 -16.83 1.99
C GLU A 15 70.79 -15.39 2.25
N MET A 16 71.67 -14.39 2.10
CA MET A 16 71.29 -12.97 2.17
C MET A 16 70.27 -12.61 1.10
N TRP A 17 70.47 -13.06 -0.14
CA TRP A 17 69.50 -12.82 -1.20
C TRP A 17 68.16 -13.52 -0.94
N GLN A 18 68.16 -14.70 -0.33
CA GLN A 18 66.95 -15.39 0.10
C GLN A 18 66.25 -14.68 1.26
N GLU A 19 66.98 -14.17 2.25
CA GLU A 19 66.44 -13.40 3.36
C GLU A 19 65.90 -12.04 2.88
N GLU A 20 66.62 -11.33 2.01
CA GLU A 20 66.15 -10.10 1.37
C GLU A 20 64.93 -10.38 0.50
N ALA A 21 64.95 -11.45 -0.31
CA ALA A 21 63.79 -11.86 -1.10
C ALA A 21 62.61 -12.25 -0.19
N ALA A 22 62.82 -12.95 0.92
CA ALA A 22 61.78 -13.33 1.88
C ALA A 22 61.17 -12.09 2.56
N MET A 23 62.00 -11.14 3.00
CA MET A 23 61.54 -9.85 3.53
C MET A 23 60.79 -9.02 2.48
N ILE A 24 61.16 -9.10 1.21
CA ILE A 24 60.46 -8.42 0.10
C ILE A 24 59.16 -9.13 -0.28
N VAL A 25 59.09 -10.46 -0.16
CA VAL A 25 57.88 -11.26 -0.36
C VAL A 25 56.83 -10.97 0.72
N ASP A 26 57.24 -10.72 1.97
CA ASP A 26 56.33 -10.20 3.02
C ASP A 26 55.79 -8.79 2.69
N VAL A 27 56.54 -7.98 1.93
CA VAL A 27 56.09 -6.66 1.41
C VAL A 27 55.16 -6.77 0.20
N LEU A 28 55.14 -7.92 -0.50
CA LEU A 28 54.07 -8.28 -1.44
C LEU A 28 52.80 -8.74 -0.70
N SER A 29 52.55 -8.21 0.50
CA SER A 29 51.32 -8.43 1.23
C SER A 29 50.12 -8.07 0.34
N HIS A 30 49.02 -8.81 0.52
CA HIS A 30 47.79 -8.65 -0.23
C HIS A 30 47.34 -7.18 -0.33
N GLU A 31 47.54 -6.41 0.74
CA GLU A 31 47.25 -4.97 0.81
C GLU A 31 48.12 -4.12 -0.14
N HIS A 32 49.43 -4.36 -0.24
CA HIS A 32 50.31 -3.59 -1.14
C HIS A 32 50.03 -3.89 -2.62
N ILE A 33 49.63 -5.12 -2.93
CA ILE A 33 49.25 -5.52 -4.29
C ILE A 33 47.88 -4.91 -4.65
N ILE A 34 46.90 -4.94 -3.75
CA ILE A 34 45.58 -4.33 -3.97
C ILE A 34 45.69 -2.81 -4.12
N ASN A 35 46.51 -2.16 -3.30
CA ASN A 35 46.70 -0.71 -3.34
C ASN A 35 47.63 -0.24 -4.47
N HIS A 36 48.11 -1.15 -5.33
CA HIS A 36 48.92 -0.77 -6.49
C HIS A 36 48.06 0.08 -7.45
N PRO A 37 48.53 1.22 -8.00
CA PRO A 37 47.71 2.12 -8.84
C PRO A 37 47.06 1.48 -10.08
N PHE A 38 47.59 0.34 -10.52
CA PHE A 38 47.02 -0.46 -11.63
C PHE A 38 45.93 -1.44 -11.19
N LEU A 39 45.89 -1.82 -9.91
CA LEU A 39 44.99 -2.83 -9.34
C LEU A 39 43.92 -2.21 -8.44
N GLU A 40 44.25 -1.13 -7.73
CA GLU A 40 43.36 -0.36 -6.85
C GLU A 40 41.98 -0.06 -7.46
N PRO A 41 41.86 0.39 -8.74
CA PRO A 41 40.56 0.66 -9.35
C PRO A 41 39.66 -0.58 -9.48
N TYR A 42 40.24 -1.78 -9.38
CA TYR A 42 39.55 -3.06 -9.50
C TYR A 42 39.34 -3.73 -8.14
N ALA A 43 39.79 -3.12 -7.04
CA ALA A 43 39.76 -3.71 -5.70
C ALA A 43 38.35 -4.17 -5.29
N PHE A 44 37.31 -3.40 -5.60
CA PHE A 44 35.92 -3.76 -5.29
C PHE A 44 35.42 -5.03 -6.00
N LEU A 45 36.09 -5.49 -7.06
CA LEU A 45 35.76 -6.74 -7.77
C LEU A 45 36.41 -7.96 -7.12
N ILE A 46 37.36 -7.76 -6.22
CA ILE A 46 38.12 -8.82 -5.55
C ILE A 46 37.27 -9.50 -4.46
N ASP A 47 36.36 -8.75 -3.83
CA ASP A 47 35.56 -9.21 -2.68
C ASP A 47 34.23 -9.92 -3.03
N ASP A 48 34.09 -10.48 -4.24
CA ASP A 48 32.85 -11.16 -4.71
C ASP A 48 31.59 -10.30 -4.47
N TYR A 49 31.68 -9.02 -4.81
CA TYR A 49 30.62 -8.05 -4.55
C TYR A 49 29.29 -8.46 -5.18
N LYS A 50 28.29 -8.71 -4.33
CA LYS A 50 26.91 -8.98 -4.75
C LYS A 50 26.13 -7.68 -4.82
N VAL A 51 25.51 -7.41 -5.96
CA VAL A 51 24.58 -6.29 -6.12
C VAL A 51 23.49 -6.42 -5.06
N ALA A 52 23.44 -5.47 -4.12
CA ALA A 52 22.44 -5.49 -3.06
C ALA A 52 21.03 -5.34 -3.64
N ALA A 53 20.05 -6.01 -3.02
CA ALA A 53 18.68 -6.06 -3.55
C ALA A 53 17.96 -4.69 -3.55
N LYS A 54 18.44 -3.72 -2.75
CA LYS A 54 17.79 -2.41 -2.52
C LYS A 54 18.44 -1.24 -3.26
N VAL A 55 19.35 -1.50 -4.20
CA VAL A 55 20.04 -0.43 -4.95
C VAL A 55 19.03 0.34 -5.83
N SER A 56 19.16 1.66 -5.88
CA SER A 56 18.31 2.51 -6.73
C SER A 56 18.59 2.21 -8.21
N GLU A 57 17.67 2.59 -9.10
CA GLU A 57 17.87 2.33 -10.54
C GLU A 57 19.03 3.18 -11.10
N GLU A 58 19.09 4.44 -10.70
CA GLU A 58 20.17 5.39 -11.02
C GLU A 58 21.52 4.88 -10.54
N ASP A 59 21.60 4.32 -9.32
CA ASP A 59 22.84 3.73 -8.82
C ASP A 59 23.23 2.48 -9.63
N LEU A 60 22.27 1.64 -10.03
CA LEU A 60 22.56 0.47 -10.88
C LEU A 60 23.12 0.88 -12.25
N ILE A 61 22.57 1.93 -12.86
CA ILE A 61 23.05 2.49 -14.13
C ILE A 61 24.46 3.08 -13.94
N ARG A 62 24.67 3.89 -12.90
CA ARG A 62 25.99 4.47 -12.58
C ARG A 62 27.06 3.39 -12.40
N MET A 63 26.77 2.35 -11.62
CA MET A 63 27.69 1.22 -11.41
C MET A 63 27.96 0.45 -12.71
N TYR A 64 26.98 0.36 -13.62
CA TYR A 64 27.15 -0.27 -14.92
C TYR A 64 28.06 0.55 -15.84
N ASP A 65 27.97 1.87 -15.80
CA ASP A 65 28.86 2.76 -16.55
C ASP A 65 30.29 2.76 -16.00
N GLU A 66 30.44 2.85 -14.68
CA GLU A 66 31.74 2.75 -14.00
C GLU A 66 32.44 1.43 -14.35
N SER A 67 31.72 0.31 -14.31
CA SER A 67 32.27 -0.99 -14.69
C SER A 67 32.59 -1.10 -16.20
N THR A 68 31.89 -0.36 -17.06
CA THR A 68 32.21 -0.24 -18.48
C THR A 68 33.53 0.53 -18.68
N ILE A 69 33.73 1.63 -17.96
CA ILE A 69 34.98 2.39 -17.96
C ILE A 69 36.15 1.52 -17.50
N LEU A 70 35.96 0.73 -16.45
CA LEU A 70 36.96 -0.20 -15.93
C LEU A 70 37.34 -1.29 -16.94
N GLN A 71 36.36 -1.81 -17.69
CA GLN A 71 36.63 -2.76 -18.77
C GLN A 71 37.45 -2.12 -19.90
N ILE A 72 37.12 -0.89 -20.31
CA ILE A 72 37.88 -0.15 -21.32
C ILE A 72 39.30 0.09 -20.82
N ARG A 73 39.48 0.49 -19.55
CA ARG A 73 40.81 0.66 -18.94
C ARG A 73 41.62 -0.63 -18.96
N LEU A 74 40.98 -1.79 -18.76
CA LEU A 74 41.64 -3.10 -18.77
C LEU A 74 42.23 -3.45 -20.15
N THR A 75 41.61 -3.00 -21.25
CA THR A 75 42.16 -3.20 -22.60
C THR A 75 43.51 -2.52 -22.82
N LYS A 76 43.83 -1.53 -21.99
CA LYS A 76 45.08 -0.75 -22.02
C LYS A 76 46.01 -1.12 -20.86
N ALA A 77 45.71 -2.17 -20.09
CA ALA A 77 46.50 -2.56 -18.92
C ALA A 77 47.90 -3.06 -19.32
N ALA A 78 48.91 -2.73 -18.51
CA ALA A 78 50.28 -3.18 -18.72
C ALA A 78 50.38 -4.70 -18.56
N ARG A 79 51.00 -5.40 -19.52
CA ARG A 79 51.16 -6.86 -19.47
C ARG A 79 52.10 -7.31 -18.34
N THR A 80 53.01 -6.43 -17.94
CA THR A 80 53.97 -6.66 -16.86
C THR A 80 53.98 -5.48 -15.90
N ILE A 81 54.16 -5.76 -14.61
CA ILE A 81 54.39 -4.75 -13.58
C ILE A 81 55.77 -5.02 -12.97
N ASN A 82 56.59 -3.97 -12.91
CA ASN A 82 57.90 -4.05 -12.26
C ASN A 82 57.76 -3.58 -10.82
N ILE A 83 58.06 -4.46 -9.88
CA ILE A 83 58.10 -4.13 -8.45
C ILE A 83 59.53 -4.38 -7.97
N ARG A 84 60.29 -3.29 -7.76
CA ARG A 84 61.73 -3.33 -7.46
C ARG A 84 62.50 -4.18 -8.48
N CYS A 85 63.04 -5.33 -8.07
CA CYS A 85 63.80 -6.25 -8.92
C CYS A 85 62.93 -7.34 -9.58
N PHE A 86 61.64 -7.40 -9.28
CA PHE A 86 60.72 -8.41 -9.82
C PHE A 86 59.92 -7.89 -11.00
N VAL A 87 59.75 -8.75 -12.01
CA VAL A 87 58.85 -8.53 -13.16
C VAL A 87 57.67 -9.49 -13.03
N LEU A 88 56.50 -8.96 -12.68
CA LEU A 88 55.27 -9.74 -12.54
C LEU A 88 54.56 -9.82 -13.89
N GLN A 89 54.24 -11.03 -14.33
CA GLN A 89 53.39 -11.27 -15.50
C GLN A 89 51.93 -11.18 -15.09
N MET A 90 51.21 -10.19 -15.63
CA MET A 90 49.86 -9.87 -15.16
C MET A 90 48.75 -10.50 -16.00
N GLN A 91 49.09 -11.25 -17.05
CA GLN A 91 48.11 -11.82 -18.00
C GLN A 91 46.98 -12.62 -17.30
N ASN A 92 47.34 -13.48 -16.35
CA ASN A 92 46.36 -14.29 -15.61
C ASN A 92 45.49 -13.42 -14.69
N VAL A 93 46.08 -12.40 -14.06
CA VAL A 93 45.37 -11.44 -13.20
C VAL A 93 44.36 -10.65 -14.02
N TRP A 94 44.77 -10.11 -15.17
CA TRP A 94 43.88 -9.37 -16.06
C TRP A 94 42.75 -10.22 -16.63
N THR A 95 43.03 -11.49 -16.98
CA THR A 95 42.01 -12.43 -17.43
C THR A 95 40.94 -12.67 -16.35
N GLU A 96 41.38 -12.84 -15.10
CA GLU A 96 40.47 -13.04 -13.97
C GLU A 96 39.67 -11.76 -13.63
N ILE A 97 40.30 -10.58 -13.65
CA ILE A 97 39.61 -9.30 -13.46
C ILE A 97 38.59 -9.09 -14.59
N GLU A 98 38.94 -9.38 -15.85
CA GLU A 98 38.01 -9.27 -16.96
C GLU A 98 36.80 -10.19 -16.79
N ARG A 99 37.02 -11.43 -16.33
CA ARG A 99 35.96 -12.38 -16.02
C ARG A 99 35.03 -11.83 -14.93
N ARG A 100 35.59 -11.26 -13.87
CA ARG A 100 34.84 -10.66 -12.75
C ARG A 100 34.06 -9.42 -13.18
N ILE A 101 34.65 -8.52 -13.96
CA ILE A 101 33.95 -7.36 -14.56
C ILE A 101 32.77 -7.83 -15.41
N ARG A 102 32.99 -8.81 -16.30
CA ARG A 102 31.91 -9.37 -17.13
C ARG A 102 30.78 -9.96 -16.30
N SER A 103 31.11 -10.73 -15.26
CA SER A 103 30.13 -11.29 -14.33
C SER A 103 29.33 -10.20 -13.61
N PHE A 104 30.01 -9.18 -13.08
CA PHE A 104 29.40 -8.08 -12.36
C PHE A 104 28.47 -7.24 -13.26
N ARG A 105 28.92 -6.89 -14.48
CA ARG A 105 28.11 -6.20 -15.49
C ARG A 105 26.86 -6.98 -15.86
N ASN A 106 26.97 -8.30 -16.02
CA ASN A 106 25.81 -9.15 -16.29
C ASN A 106 24.82 -9.13 -15.11
N SER A 107 25.28 -9.17 -13.86
CA SER A 107 24.41 -9.04 -12.69
C SER A 107 23.70 -7.69 -12.63
N LEU A 108 24.40 -6.58 -12.89
CA LEU A 108 23.80 -5.25 -12.97
C LEU A 108 22.76 -5.17 -14.10
N LYS A 109 23.10 -5.65 -15.29
CA LYS A 109 22.19 -5.73 -16.44
C LYS A 109 20.91 -6.49 -16.10
N MET A 110 21.03 -7.63 -15.43
CA MET A 110 19.87 -8.41 -14.98
C MET A 110 19.06 -7.69 -13.91
N ALA A 111 19.71 -7.00 -12.97
CA ALA A 111 19.02 -6.22 -11.94
C ALA A 111 18.21 -5.06 -12.53
N ILE A 112 18.80 -4.28 -13.44
CA ILE A 112 18.12 -3.19 -14.17
C ILE A 112 16.91 -3.74 -14.93
N ARG A 113 17.10 -4.80 -15.73
CA ARG A 113 16.00 -5.43 -16.49
C ARG A 113 14.88 -5.92 -15.57
N ARG A 114 15.20 -6.58 -14.46
CA ARG A 114 14.18 -7.08 -13.51
C ARG A 114 13.36 -5.94 -12.92
N LYS A 115 14.02 -4.86 -12.49
CA LYS A 115 13.35 -3.69 -11.91
C LYS A 115 12.42 -3.03 -12.92
N PHE A 116 12.89 -2.84 -14.15
CA PHE A 116 12.10 -2.33 -15.25
C PHE A 116 10.89 -3.23 -15.56
N THR A 117 11.09 -4.55 -15.66
CA THR A 117 10.00 -5.52 -15.86
C THR A 117 8.97 -5.50 -14.73
N THR A 118 9.39 -5.38 -13.47
CA THR A 118 8.46 -5.27 -12.33
C THR A 118 7.59 -4.03 -12.45
N ASN A 119 8.17 -2.89 -12.81
CA ASN A 119 7.44 -1.64 -12.99
C ASN A 119 6.44 -1.72 -14.16
N LEU A 120 6.87 -2.28 -15.30
CA LEU A 120 6.00 -2.52 -16.45
C LEU A 120 4.82 -3.44 -16.11
N ASN A 121 5.08 -4.54 -15.42
CA ASN A 121 4.02 -5.49 -15.05
C ASN A 121 3.00 -4.90 -14.08
N LYS A 122 3.45 -4.05 -13.14
CA LYS A 122 2.57 -3.31 -12.25
C LYS A 122 1.67 -2.37 -13.05
N LEU A 123 2.24 -1.55 -13.93
CA LEU A 123 1.45 -0.66 -14.79
C LEU A 123 0.48 -1.42 -15.69
N LEU A 124 0.92 -2.51 -16.33
CA LEU A 124 0.06 -3.33 -17.16
C LEU A 124 -1.14 -3.87 -16.36
N HIS A 125 -0.91 -4.29 -15.12
CA HIS A 125 -1.98 -4.73 -14.24
C HIS A 125 -2.99 -3.60 -13.97
N ASP A 126 -2.50 -2.40 -13.65
CA ASP A 126 -3.33 -1.23 -13.37
C ASP A 126 -4.16 -0.82 -14.60
N PHE A 127 -3.54 -0.70 -15.77
CA PHE A 127 -4.26 -0.37 -17.01
C PHE A 127 -5.29 -1.44 -17.42
N ARG A 128 -4.98 -2.73 -17.22
CA ARG A 128 -5.97 -3.82 -17.43
C ARG A 128 -7.09 -3.81 -16.40
N LYS A 129 -6.84 -3.33 -15.17
CA LYS A 129 -7.89 -3.14 -14.16
C LYS A 129 -8.83 -2.02 -14.61
N TYR A 130 -8.31 -0.89 -15.09
CA TYR A 130 -9.11 0.21 -15.61
C TYR A 130 -9.94 -0.21 -16.82
N ASP A 131 -9.30 -0.85 -17.80
CA ASP A 131 -9.97 -1.31 -19.02
C ASP A 131 -11.14 -2.25 -18.70
N ARG A 132 -10.94 -3.25 -17.83
CA ARG A 132 -12.02 -4.14 -17.39
C ARG A 132 -13.18 -3.39 -16.72
N ALA A 133 -12.88 -2.43 -15.85
CA ALA A 133 -13.91 -1.65 -15.17
C ALA A 133 -14.67 -0.74 -16.15
N LEU A 134 -13.96 -0.11 -17.08
CA LEU A 134 -14.50 0.81 -18.08
C LEU A 134 -15.23 0.11 -19.23
N GLN A 135 -14.93 -1.16 -19.50
CA GLN A 135 -15.65 -1.99 -20.47
C GLN A 135 -16.86 -2.73 -19.86
N TYR A 136 -16.99 -2.73 -18.54
CA TYR A 136 -18.10 -3.41 -17.88
C TYR A 136 -19.45 -2.79 -18.26
N ARG A 137 -20.38 -3.62 -18.73
CA ARG A 137 -21.73 -3.21 -19.13
C ARG A 137 -22.73 -4.17 -18.52
N SER A 138 -23.59 -3.66 -17.64
CA SER A 138 -24.70 -4.44 -17.09
C SER A 138 -26.01 -3.69 -17.23
N ILE A 139 -27.08 -4.45 -17.45
CA ILE A 139 -28.45 -3.94 -17.41
C ILE A 139 -28.97 -3.94 -15.96
N ASP A 140 -28.40 -4.78 -15.08
CA ASP A 140 -28.74 -4.79 -13.66
C ASP A 140 -28.28 -3.49 -12.99
N PRO A 141 -29.21 -2.66 -12.47
CA PRO A 141 -28.89 -1.40 -11.81
C PRO A 141 -27.90 -1.56 -10.65
N SER A 142 -28.04 -2.61 -9.83
CA SER A 142 -27.18 -2.79 -8.66
C SER A 142 -25.73 -3.03 -9.06
N MET A 143 -25.51 -3.86 -10.08
CA MET A 143 -24.19 -4.17 -10.60
C MET A 143 -23.57 -2.97 -11.32
N MET A 144 -24.36 -2.25 -12.13
CA MET A 144 -23.86 -1.08 -12.86
C MET A 144 -23.53 0.09 -11.92
N LEU A 145 -24.34 0.33 -10.89
CA LEU A 145 -24.09 1.38 -9.90
C LEU A 145 -22.83 1.10 -9.05
N ASN A 146 -22.64 -0.17 -8.66
CA ASN A 146 -21.39 -0.59 -8.02
C ASN A 146 -20.17 -0.35 -8.92
N ASN A 147 -20.25 -0.76 -10.19
CA ASN A 147 -19.17 -0.51 -11.14
C ASN A 147 -18.93 1.00 -11.38
N LYS A 148 -19.99 1.82 -11.49
CA LYS A 148 -19.87 3.28 -11.61
C LYS A 148 -19.14 3.89 -10.42
N SER A 149 -19.51 3.51 -9.20
CA SER A 149 -18.84 3.97 -7.98
C SER A 149 -17.35 3.59 -7.97
N GLN A 150 -17.00 2.41 -8.47
CA GLN A 150 -15.62 1.96 -8.61
C GLN A 150 -14.86 2.77 -9.67
N VAL A 151 -15.49 3.05 -10.82
CA VAL A 151 -14.89 3.85 -11.90
C VAL A 151 -14.65 5.29 -11.41
N ASP A 152 -15.60 5.89 -10.70
CA ASP A 152 -15.43 7.24 -10.14
C ASP A 152 -14.28 7.29 -9.15
N PHE A 153 -14.18 6.30 -8.27
CA PHE A 153 -13.04 6.17 -7.36
C PHE A 153 -11.71 6.04 -8.11
N MET A 154 -11.64 5.24 -9.19
CA MET A 154 -10.42 5.09 -10.01
C MET A 154 -10.05 6.40 -10.71
N LEU A 155 -11.02 7.15 -11.23
CA LEU A 155 -10.80 8.44 -11.89
C LEU A 155 -10.25 9.49 -10.92
N GLU A 156 -10.80 9.55 -9.72
CA GLU A 156 -10.39 10.50 -8.68
C GLU A 156 -9.00 10.18 -8.10
N ASN A 157 -8.66 8.89 -7.92
CA ASN A 157 -7.54 8.50 -7.06
C ASN A 157 -6.40 7.73 -7.76
N GLU A 158 -6.68 6.99 -8.83
CA GLU A 158 -5.72 5.99 -9.35
C GLU A 158 -5.20 6.33 -10.76
N ILE A 159 -6.10 6.64 -11.70
CA ILE A 159 -5.79 6.72 -13.13
C ILE A 159 -4.71 7.77 -13.42
N TYR A 160 -4.82 8.96 -12.82
CA TYR A 160 -3.85 10.03 -13.04
C TYR A 160 -2.43 9.63 -12.62
N SER A 161 -2.29 9.03 -11.43
CA SER A 161 -1.00 8.54 -10.92
C SER A 161 -0.39 7.48 -11.84
N SER A 162 -1.20 6.54 -12.35
CA SER A 162 -0.72 5.49 -13.25
C SER A 162 -0.31 6.03 -14.63
N VAL A 163 -1.01 7.05 -15.14
CA VAL A 163 -0.62 7.75 -16.37
C VAL A 163 0.70 8.50 -16.17
N GLN A 164 0.89 9.17 -15.04
CA GLN A 164 2.16 9.84 -14.73
C GLN A 164 3.33 8.84 -14.63
N GLN A 165 3.13 7.74 -13.90
CA GLN A 165 4.13 6.66 -13.82
C GLN A 165 4.47 6.07 -15.20
N PHE A 166 3.49 5.97 -16.11
CA PHE A 166 3.74 5.53 -17.48
C PHE A 166 4.63 6.51 -18.25
N VAL A 167 4.41 7.82 -18.12
CA VAL A 167 5.26 8.85 -18.77
C VAL A 167 6.68 8.77 -18.23
N GLU A 168 6.85 8.71 -16.91
CA GLU A 168 8.17 8.57 -16.27
C GLU A 168 8.91 7.31 -16.75
N ILE A 169 8.20 6.18 -16.88
CA ILE A 169 8.77 4.94 -17.40
C ILE A 169 9.12 5.07 -18.89
N TYR A 170 8.29 5.73 -19.68
CA TYR A 170 8.53 5.94 -21.10
C TYR A 170 9.78 6.81 -21.33
N ASP A 171 9.95 7.89 -20.57
CA ASP A 171 11.14 8.74 -20.64
C ASP A 171 12.41 7.95 -20.28
N LYS A 172 12.31 7.09 -19.26
CA LYS A 172 13.40 6.19 -18.83
C LYS A 172 13.74 5.09 -19.84
N VAL A 173 12.86 4.74 -20.78
CA VAL A 173 13.18 3.73 -21.80
C VAL A 173 14.40 4.17 -22.59
N PHE A 174 14.47 5.45 -22.97
CA PHE A 174 15.61 5.97 -23.72
C PHE A 174 16.89 5.89 -22.88
N GLU A 175 16.85 6.33 -21.63
CA GLU A 175 17.99 6.23 -20.70
C GLU A 175 18.45 4.78 -20.55
N ILE A 176 17.56 3.86 -20.18
CA ILE A 176 17.91 2.44 -19.97
C ILE A 176 18.48 1.82 -21.25
N THR A 177 17.91 2.12 -22.42
CA THR A 177 18.36 1.53 -23.70
C THR A 177 19.75 2.00 -24.14
N GLN A 178 20.25 3.13 -23.63
CA GLN A 178 21.65 3.54 -23.86
C GLN A 178 22.66 2.60 -23.20
N HIS A 179 22.29 2.00 -22.05
CA HIS A 179 23.19 1.17 -21.25
C HIS A 179 22.90 -0.33 -21.42
N VAL A 180 21.62 -0.70 -21.52
CA VAL A 180 21.13 -2.07 -21.50
C VAL A 180 20.07 -2.27 -22.58
N SER A 181 20.29 -3.24 -23.47
CA SER A 181 19.24 -3.65 -24.40
C SER A 181 18.02 -4.20 -23.66
N LEU A 182 16.84 -3.71 -24.00
CA LEU A 182 15.57 -4.29 -23.58
C LEU A 182 15.27 -5.54 -24.42
N ASP A 183 14.57 -6.50 -23.84
CA ASP A 183 14.09 -7.66 -24.59
C ASP A 183 12.74 -7.36 -25.30
N THR A 184 12.39 -8.22 -26.25
CA THR A 184 11.15 -8.07 -27.04
C THR A 184 9.91 -8.06 -26.14
N THR A 185 9.90 -8.86 -25.08
CA THR A 185 8.74 -8.97 -24.17
C THR A 185 8.52 -7.70 -23.35
N GLN A 186 9.59 -7.02 -22.92
CA GLN A 186 9.51 -5.70 -22.28
C GLN A 186 8.94 -4.64 -23.25
N LEU A 187 9.39 -4.64 -24.51
CA LEU A 187 8.90 -3.72 -25.53
C LEU A 187 7.43 -3.97 -25.88
N ASP A 188 7.04 -5.24 -26.05
CA ASP A 188 5.65 -5.63 -26.30
C ASP A 188 4.73 -5.22 -25.13
N THR A 189 5.22 -5.37 -23.90
CA THR A 189 4.50 -4.94 -22.70
C THR A 189 4.30 -3.42 -22.69
N LEU A 190 5.35 -2.66 -23.00
CA LEU A 190 5.27 -1.20 -23.11
C LEU A 190 4.28 -0.76 -24.20
N LEU A 191 4.30 -1.41 -25.37
CA LEU A 191 3.37 -1.14 -26.46
C LEU A 191 1.92 -1.45 -26.06
N ASN A 192 1.69 -2.55 -25.34
CA ASN A 192 0.37 -2.89 -24.81
C ASN A 192 -0.14 -1.83 -23.83
N ILE A 193 0.71 -1.36 -22.91
CA ILE A 193 0.35 -0.28 -21.97
C ILE A 193 0.06 1.01 -22.74
N ALA A 194 0.88 1.36 -23.74
CA ALA A 194 0.69 2.54 -24.57
C ALA A 194 -0.66 2.50 -25.31
N SER A 195 -1.02 1.34 -25.88
CA SER A 195 -2.31 1.11 -26.53
C SER A 195 -3.49 1.32 -25.56
N LEU A 196 -3.44 0.70 -24.38
CA LEU A 196 -4.45 0.86 -23.34
C LEU A 196 -4.57 2.32 -22.86
N ARG A 197 -3.45 3.01 -22.74
CA ARG A 197 -3.41 4.44 -22.38
C ARG A 197 -4.04 5.30 -23.47
N LEU A 198 -3.79 5.01 -24.75
CA LEU A 198 -4.38 5.75 -25.86
C LEU A 198 -5.91 5.55 -25.94
N SER A 199 -6.40 4.34 -25.68
CA SER A 199 -7.83 4.06 -25.69
C SER A 199 -8.56 4.59 -24.45
N LEU A 200 -7.85 4.86 -23.36
CA LEU A 200 -8.43 5.17 -22.05
C LEU A 200 -9.46 6.30 -22.09
N ALA A 201 -9.14 7.42 -22.73
CA ALA A 201 -10.05 8.57 -22.82
C ALA A 201 -11.36 8.21 -23.54
N GLN A 202 -11.27 7.44 -24.62
CA GLN A 202 -12.45 6.94 -25.33
C GLN A 202 -13.25 5.98 -24.46
N SER A 203 -12.60 5.04 -23.78
CA SER A 203 -13.26 4.08 -22.89
C SER A 203 -13.99 4.76 -21.73
N ILE A 204 -13.43 5.84 -21.17
CA ILE A 204 -14.09 6.67 -20.14
C ILE A 204 -15.36 7.31 -20.70
N ASN A 205 -15.26 7.93 -21.89
CA ASN A 205 -16.40 8.57 -22.54
C ASN A 205 -17.51 7.56 -22.88
N ASP A 206 -17.14 6.39 -23.40
CA ASP A 206 -18.07 5.33 -23.75
C ASP A 206 -18.78 4.75 -22.52
N HIS A 207 -18.06 4.60 -21.39
CA HIS A 207 -18.63 4.19 -20.11
C HIS A 207 -19.63 5.22 -19.60
N ALA A 208 -19.23 6.49 -19.56
CA ALA A 208 -20.10 7.59 -19.15
C ALA A 208 -21.35 7.70 -20.03
N HIS A 209 -21.19 7.60 -21.35
CA HIS A 209 -22.32 7.64 -22.29
C HIS A 209 -23.28 6.46 -22.08
N PHE A 210 -22.76 5.24 -21.90
CA PHE A 210 -23.60 4.08 -21.62
C PHE A 210 -24.41 4.24 -20.32
N PHE A 211 -23.77 4.77 -19.27
CA PHE A 211 -24.40 5.03 -17.97
C PHE A 211 -25.47 6.12 -18.09
N ASN A 212 -25.12 7.26 -18.69
CA ASN A 212 -26.01 8.41 -18.86
C ASN A 212 -27.26 8.09 -19.69
N LYS A 213 -27.12 7.26 -20.73
CA LYS A 213 -28.28 6.80 -21.52
C LYS A 213 -29.33 6.05 -20.68
N ARG A 214 -28.95 5.52 -19.51
CA ARG A 214 -29.80 4.73 -18.61
C ARG A 214 -29.99 5.38 -17.23
N ILE A 215 -29.58 6.64 -17.09
CA ILE A 215 -29.58 7.34 -15.79
C ILE A 215 -30.97 7.35 -15.15
N SER A 216 -32.04 7.50 -15.95
CA SER A 216 -33.42 7.51 -15.45
C SER A 216 -33.82 6.17 -14.80
N THR A 217 -33.40 5.05 -15.38
CA THR A 217 -33.62 3.71 -14.81
C THR A 217 -32.86 3.53 -13.50
N PHE A 218 -31.61 4.00 -13.44
CA PHE A 218 -30.80 3.93 -12.24
C PHE A 218 -31.32 4.84 -11.13
N LEU A 219 -31.73 6.08 -11.46
CA LEU A 219 -32.38 7.00 -10.53
C LEU A 219 -33.67 6.39 -9.96
N HIS A 220 -34.52 5.79 -10.80
CA HIS A 220 -35.74 5.13 -10.32
C HIS A 220 -35.42 3.96 -9.38
N PHE A 221 -34.39 3.17 -9.68
CA PHE A 221 -33.93 2.09 -8.80
C PHE A 221 -33.44 2.63 -7.45
N VAL A 222 -32.62 3.69 -7.46
CA VAL A 222 -32.12 4.34 -6.25
C VAL A 222 -33.27 4.90 -5.41
N GLN A 223 -34.20 5.64 -6.01
CA GLN A 223 -35.39 6.19 -5.33
C GLN A 223 -36.26 5.09 -4.70
N LYS A 224 -36.45 3.97 -5.41
CA LYS A 224 -37.20 2.82 -4.88
C LYS A 224 -36.47 2.19 -3.69
N LYS A 225 -35.16 2.04 -3.76
CA LYS A 225 -34.33 1.55 -2.64
C LYS A 225 -34.37 2.52 -1.46
N GLN A 226 -34.21 3.80 -1.71
CA GLN A 226 -34.27 4.87 -0.71
C GLN A 226 -35.61 4.84 0.02
N SER A 227 -36.73 4.79 -0.71
CA SER A 227 -38.07 4.68 -0.12
C SER A 227 -38.22 3.46 0.81
N LYS A 228 -37.68 2.30 0.39
CA LYS A 228 -37.71 1.07 1.19
C LYS A 228 -36.87 1.18 2.46
N VAL A 229 -35.65 1.71 2.33
CA VAL A 229 -34.73 1.88 3.45
C VAL A 229 -35.28 2.90 4.45
N MET A 230 -35.81 4.03 3.97
CA MET A 230 -36.44 5.05 4.82
C MET A 230 -37.67 4.51 5.56
N ALA A 231 -38.47 3.65 4.92
CA ALA A 231 -39.57 2.97 5.62
C ALA A 231 -39.08 2.03 6.73
N ASN A 232 -37.93 1.36 6.55
CA ASN A 232 -37.33 0.54 7.60
C ASN A 232 -36.73 1.39 8.73
N VAL A 233 -36.10 2.53 8.40
CA VAL A 233 -35.63 3.51 9.37
C VAL A 233 -36.79 4.01 10.23
N GLN A 234 -37.91 4.40 9.62
CA GLN A 234 -39.09 4.86 10.35
C GLN A 234 -39.61 3.80 11.32
N LYS A 235 -39.69 2.53 10.90
CA LYS A 235 -40.08 1.41 11.78
C LYS A 235 -39.09 1.20 12.93
N ALA A 236 -37.79 1.35 12.67
CA ALA A 236 -36.77 1.26 13.72
C ALA A 236 -36.89 2.40 14.72
N MET A 237 -37.16 3.62 14.23
CA MET A 237 -37.40 4.82 15.03
C MET A 237 -38.62 4.69 15.94
N GLU A 238 -39.71 4.11 15.44
CA GLU A 238 -40.90 3.83 16.25
C GLU A 238 -40.60 2.85 17.39
N LYS A 239 -39.80 1.82 17.13
CA LYS A 239 -39.36 0.87 18.18
C LYS A 239 -38.42 1.51 19.20
N LEU A 240 -37.53 2.40 18.76
CA LEU A 240 -36.64 3.19 19.64
C LEU A 240 -37.44 4.05 20.62
N LYS A 241 -38.50 4.72 20.17
CA LYS A 241 -39.36 5.55 21.03
C LYS A 241 -39.94 4.76 22.20
N ILE A 242 -40.40 3.53 21.95
CA ILE A 242 -40.95 2.63 22.99
C ILE A 242 -39.91 2.35 24.08
N VAL A 243 -38.65 2.15 23.69
CA VAL A 243 -37.55 1.82 24.60
C VAL A 243 -37.10 3.02 25.42
N GLN A 244 -37.16 4.25 24.87
CA GLN A 244 -36.80 5.48 25.58
C GLN A 244 -37.85 5.88 26.63
N THR A 245 -39.12 5.55 26.43
CA THR A 245 -40.18 5.75 27.44
C THR A 245 -40.25 4.56 28.40
N MET A 246 -39.46 4.61 29.47
CA MET A 246 -39.63 3.71 30.60
C MET A 246 -40.93 4.01 31.33
N ALA A 247 -41.94 3.14 31.16
CA ALA A 247 -43.20 3.24 31.87
C ALA A 247 -43.20 2.42 33.18
N ASN A 248 -42.43 1.33 33.23
CA ASN A 248 -42.44 0.39 34.36
C ASN A 248 -41.02 -0.07 34.77
N PRO A 249 -40.54 0.31 35.98
CA PRO A 249 -39.26 -0.15 36.52
C PRO A 249 -39.15 -1.67 36.74
N GLN A 250 -40.26 -2.41 36.77
CA GLN A 250 -40.25 -3.87 36.90
C GLN A 250 -39.92 -4.60 35.59
N GLU A 251 -39.91 -3.89 34.46
CA GLU A 251 -39.71 -4.47 33.13
C GLU A 251 -38.27 -4.26 32.60
N VAL A 252 -37.33 -3.84 33.45
CA VAL A 252 -35.91 -3.57 33.07
C VAL A 252 -35.29 -4.71 32.26
N SER A 253 -35.56 -5.97 32.61
CA SER A 253 -35.07 -7.15 31.88
C SER A 253 -35.65 -7.26 30.47
N GLN A 254 -36.90 -6.86 30.27
CA GLN A 254 -37.52 -6.80 28.94
C GLN A 254 -36.96 -5.64 28.11
N TYR A 255 -36.73 -4.47 28.72
CA TYR A 255 -36.08 -3.33 28.06
C TYR A 255 -34.65 -3.67 27.61
N LEU A 256 -33.84 -4.31 28.46
CA LEU A 256 -32.51 -4.81 28.10
C LEU A 256 -32.57 -5.82 26.95
N ALA A 257 -33.53 -6.76 26.98
CA ALA A 257 -33.71 -7.72 25.89
C ALA A 257 -34.17 -7.07 24.56
N GLN A 258 -34.94 -5.98 24.63
CA GLN A 258 -35.33 -5.21 23.45
C GLN A 258 -34.18 -4.37 22.90
N MET A 259 -33.38 -3.72 23.75
CA MET A 259 -32.17 -2.98 23.37
C MET A 259 -31.15 -3.88 22.67
N ALA A 260 -30.91 -5.07 23.22
CA ALA A 260 -30.03 -6.08 22.64
C ALA A 260 -30.48 -6.53 21.23
N LYS A 261 -31.79 -6.46 20.91
CA LYS A 261 -32.32 -6.74 19.57
C LYS A 261 -32.29 -5.52 18.64
N LEU A 262 -32.43 -4.32 19.19
CA LEU A 262 -32.47 -3.08 18.41
C LEU A 262 -31.11 -2.68 17.86
N ARG A 263 -30.03 -2.89 18.63
CA ARG A 263 -28.66 -2.57 18.21
C ARG A 263 -28.25 -3.24 16.88
N PRO A 264 -28.30 -4.58 16.74
CA PRO A 264 -27.94 -5.22 15.47
C PRO A 264 -28.85 -4.82 14.30
N MET A 265 -30.11 -4.47 14.58
CA MET A 265 -31.03 -3.94 13.57
C MET A 265 -30.59 -2.55 13.07
N LEU A 266 -30.19 -1.64 13.97
CA LEU A 266 -29.68 -0.32 13.60
C LEU A 266 -28.33 -0.41 12.88
N ASP A 267 -27.42 -1.28 13.33
CA ASP A 267 -26.14 -1.50 12.66
C ASP A 267 -26.34 -2.02 11.23
N SER A 268 -27.30 -2.93 11.03
CA SER A 268 -27.69 -3.40 9.70
C SER A 268 -28.23 -2.27 8.83
N LEU A 269 -29.09 -1.40 9.39
CA LEU A 269 -29.65 -0.25 8.66
C LEU A 269 -28.60 0.80 8.30
N ILE A 270 -27.63 1.06 9.19
CA ILE A 270 -26.50 1.95 8.91
C ILE A 270 -25.71 1.42 7.71
N ARG A 271 -25.39 0.12 7.69
CA ARG A 271 -24.71 -0.50 6.54
C ARG A 271 -25.54 -0.42 5.27
N GLU A 272 -26.85 -0.68 5.35
CA GLU A 272 -27.75 -0.56 4.19
C GLU A 272 -27.79 0.87 3.63
N ILE A 273 -27.74 1.89 4.49
CA ILE A 273 -27.70 3.29 4.05
C ILE A 273 -26.31 3.67 3.53
N GLU A 274 -25.22 3.21 4.14
CA GLU A 274 -23.87 3.43 3.60
C GLU A 274 -23.70 2.80 2.21
N ASP A 275 -24.31 1.63 1.97
CA ASP A 275 -24.37 1.04 0.63
C ASP A 275 -25.28 1.80 -0.33
N LEU A 276 -26.40 2.34 0.15
CA LEU A 276 -27.27 3.23 -0.64
C LEU A 276 -26.54 4.52 -1.04
N ASN A 277 -25.75 5.10 -0.14
CA ASN A 277 -24.99 6.34 -0.37
C ASN A 277 -24.00 6.18 -1.54
N LYS A 278 -23.44 4.98 -1.76
CA LYS A 278 -22.61 4.68 -2.93
C LYS A 278 -23.41 4.80 -4.23
N PHE A 279 -24.66 4.34 -4.22
CA PHE A 279 -25.54 4.41 -5.37
C PHE A 279 -26.04 5.84 -5.61
N GLU A 280 -26.40 6.56 -4.55
CA GLU A 280 -26.82 7.96 -4.61
C GLU A 280 -25.69 8.83 -5.17
N LYS A 281 -24.44 8.67 -4.69
CA LYS A 281 -23.28 9.35 -5.25
C LYS A 281 -23.06 9.03 -6.73
N ALA A 282 -23.24 7.77 -7.14
CA ALA A 282 -23.05 7.35 -8.53
C ALA A 282 -24.05 7.96 -9.52
N VAL A 283 -25.24 8.36 -9.05
CA VAL A 283 -26.28 9.03 -9.87
C VAL A 283 -26.42 10.52 -9.58
N ASP A 284 -25.52 11.10 -8.77
CA ASP A 284 -25.57 12.48 -8.31
C ASP A 284 -26.91 12.86 -7.63
N ALA A 285 -27.44 11.94 -6.82
CA ALA A 285 -28.61 12.16 -5.98
C ALA A 285 -28.21 12.65 -4.58
N GLN A 286 -29.17 13.24 -3.86
CA GLN A 286 -28.98 13.63 -2.47
C GLN A 286 -28.63 12.41 -1.61
N ILE A 287 -27.50 12.49 -0.91
CA ILE A 287 -26.98 11.43 -0.05
C ILE A 287 -27.85 11.33 1.22
N SER A 288 -28.22 10.11 1.58
CA SER A 288 -29.00 9.81 2.78
C SER A 288 -28.13 9.96 4.04
N ASP A 289 -28.63 10.75 5.00
CA ASP A 289 -27.93 11.05 6.26
C ASP A 289 -28.04 9.89 7.27
N VAL A 290 -26.89 9.36 7.71
CA VAL A 290 -26.78 8.31 8.72
C VAL A 290 -26.52 8.83 10.13
N THR A 291 -26.28 10.14 10.29
CA THR A 291 -25.78 10.75 11.54
C THR A 291 -26.73 10.50 12.70
N LYS A 292 -28.03 10.68 12.49
CA LYS A 292 -29.05 10.46 13.53
C LYS A 292 -29.09 9.00 14.02
N MET A 293 -28.96 8.01 13.13
CA MET A 293 -28.93 6.60 13.57
C MET A 293 -27.65 6.26 14.31
N LYS A 294 -26.50 6.81 13.88
CA LYS A 294 -25.23 6.63 14.60
C LYS A 294 -25.32 7.21 16.01
N GLN A 295 -26.00 8.35 16.19
CA GLN A 295 -26.32 8.90 17.51
C GLN A 295 -27.20 7.94 18.33
N PHE A 296 -28.28 7.39 17.75
CA PHE A 296 -29.14 6.43 18.45
C PHE A 296 -28.43 5.16 18.89
N VAL A 297 -27.47 4.64 18.10
CA VAL A 297 -26.64 3.51 18.53
C VAL A 297 -25.85 3.86 19.80
N GLY A 298 -25.24 5.05 19.85
CA GLY A 298 -24.52 5.52 21.05
C GLY A 298 -25.45 5.75 22.26
N GLU A 299 -26.68 6.21 22.04
CA GLU A 299 -27.68 6.35 23.09
C GLU A 299 -28.13 5.00 23.65
N ILE A 300 -28.35 3.99 22.78
CA ILE A 300 -28.66 2.63 23.22
C ILE A 300 -27.51 2.08 24.08
N GLU A 301 -26.26 2.24 23.67
CA GLU A 301 -25.10 1.76 24.45
C GLU A 301 -25.03 2.42 25.84
N SER A 302 -25.30 3.73 25.89
CA SER A 302 -25.32 4.49 27.14
C SER A 302 -26.45 4.04 28.06
N LEU A 303 -27.65 3.83 27.51
CA LEU A 303 -28.81 3.35 28.25
C LEU A 303 -28.65 1.91 28.71
N GLU A 304 -28.14 1.01 27.87
CA GLU A 304 -27.86 -0.38 28.21
C GLU A 304 -26.88 -0.46 29.39
N SER A 305 -25.80 0.33 29.33
CA SER A 305 -24.81 0.44 30.42
C SER A 305 -25.44 0.92 31.72
N LEU A 306 -26.31 1.93 31.65
CA LEU A 306 -27.04 2.45 32.80
C LEU A 306 -27.99 1.41 33.39
N PHE A 307 -28.71 0.67 32.56
CA PHE A 307 -29.63 -0.38 33.02
C PHE A 307 -28.91 -1.57 33.64
N VAL A 308 -27.77 -2.00 33.08
CA VAL A 308 -26.93 -3.05 33.66
C VAL A 308 -26.40 -2.62 35.02
N ALA A 309 -25.85 -1.41 35.13
CA ALA A 309 -25.33 -0.87 36.40
C ALA A 309 -26.44 -0.76 37.46
N THR A 310 -27.62 -0.27 37.07
CA THR A 310 -28.77 -0.12 37.97
C THR A 310 -29.29 -1.48 38.44
N SER A 311 -29.42 -2.45 37.53
CA SER A 311 -29.83 -3.82 37.85
C SER A 311 -28.82 -4.50 38.81
N GLY A 312 -27.53 -4.36 38.54
CA GLY A 312 -26.47 -4.88 39.40
C GLY A 312 -26.48 -4.27 40.81
N TYR A 313 -26.74 -2.96 40.93
CA TYR A 313 -26.91 -2.30 42.22
C TYR A 313 -28.09 -2.89 43.02
N TYR A 314 -29.27 -3.03 42.40
CA TYR A 314 -30.44 -3.59 43.07
C TYR A 314 -30.26 -5.07 43.47
N GLN A 315 -29.58 -5.87 42.64
CA GLN A 315 -29.23 -7.24 43.00
C GLN A 315 -28.29 -7.28 44.20
N HIS A 316 -27.29 -6.39 44.26
CA HIS A 316 -26.37 -6.28 45.39
C HIS A 316 -27.06 -5.85 46.69
N VAL A 317 -27.98 -4.89 46.61
CA VAL A 317 -28.78 -4.45 47.77
C VAL A 317 -29.68 -5.58 48.26
N ASN A 318 -30.42 -6.26 47.37
CA ASN A 318 -31.27 -7.39 47.75
C ASN A 318 -30.47 -8.56 48.35
N ALA A 319 -29.26 -8.83 47.84
CA ALA A 319 -28.38 -9.86 48.38
C ALA A 319 -27.79 -9.51 49.76
N LYS A 320 -27.46 -8.23 50.00
CA LYS A 320 -26.91 -7.77 51.29
C LYS A 320 -27.95 -7.63 52.40
N PHE A 321 -29.20 -7.34 52.07
CA PHE A 321 -30.23 -7.03 53.07
C PHE A 321 -31.28 -8.15 53.28
N GLY A 322 -31.21 -9.25 52.51
CA GLY A 322 -32.00 -10.47 52.76
C GLY A 322 -33.50 -10.35 52.47
N ALA A 323 -34.11 -11.44 52.01
CA ALA A 323 -35.53 -11.52 51.63
C ALA A 323 -36.53 -11.49 52.82
N GLY A 324 -36.17 -10.85 53.94
CA GLY A 324 -37.01 -10.76 55.13
C GLY A 324 -37.02 -9.34 55.67
N GLN A 325 -38.21 -8.73 55.68
CA GLN A 325 -38.52 -7.44 56.31
C GLN A 325 -38.20 -6.16 55.53
N TYR A 326 -38.60 -6.04 54.26
CA TYR A 326 -39.25 -4.81 53.78
C TYR A 326 -40.22 -5.19 52.65
N GLN A 327 -41.50 -5.35 53.01
CA GLN A 327 -42.58 -5.25 52.03
C GLN A 327 -42.47 -3.88 51.34
N LYS A 328 -42.41 -3.90 50.01
CA LYS A 328 -42.30 -2.73 49.12
C LYS A 328 -41.04 -1.89 49.37
N VAL A 329 -39.90 -2.34 48.82
CA VAL A 329 -39.04 -1.35 48.16
C VAL A 329 -39.86 -0.86 46.97
N GLN A 330 -40.63 0.21 47.18
CA GLN A 330 -41.09 1.03 46.07
C GLN A 330 -39.85 1.32 45.24
N TYR A 331 -39.83 0.86 43.99
CA TYR A 331 -38.93 1.41 43.01
C TYR A 331 -39.01 2.91 43.18
N PHE A 332 -37.93 3.54 43.62
CA PHE A 332 -37.90 4.98 43.74
C PHE A 332 -38.34 5.51 42.36
N PRO A 333 -39.37 6.35 42.28
CA PRO A 333 -39.62 7.05 41.04
C PRO A 333 -38.32 7.83 40.78
N ILE A 334 -37.64 7.53 39.67
CA ILE A 334 -36.70 8.48 39.09
C ILE A 334 -37.56 9.61 38.49
N TYR A 335 -38.33 10.28 39.33
CA TYR A 335 -39.13 11.47 39.07
C TYR A 335 -39.39 12.13 40.42
N ASN A 336 -38.33 12.71 40.99
CA ASN A 336 -38.54 13.94 41.72
C ASN A 336 -38.70 15.04 40.68
N HIS A 337 -39.90 15.62 40.66
CA HIS A 337 -40.21 16.89 40.04
C HIS A 337 -39.34 17.99 40.67
N GLU A 338 -38.06 18.07 40.31
CA GLU A 338 -37.21 19.22 40.55
C GLU A 338 -35.95 19.13 39.66
N LYS A 339 -36.03 19.82 38.51
CA LYS A 339 -34.91 20.37 37.74
C LYS A 339 -33.61 19.53 37.71
N LEU A 340 -33.65 18.36 37.07
CA LEU A 340 -32.52 17.99 36.22
C LEU A 340 -32.72 18.72 34.90
N THR A 341 -31.97 19.81 34.72
CA THR A 341 -31.70 20.43 33.43
C THR A 341 -30.98 19.42 32.53
N VAL A 342 -31.73 18.44 32.00
CA VAL A 342 -31.58 18.07 30.60
C VAL A 342 -31.82 19.37 29.85
N SER A 343 -30.79 19.85 29.16
CA SER A 343 -30.83 21.15 28.49
C SER A 343 -32.16 21.29 27.74
N LYS A 344 -32.86 22.41 27.95
CA LYS A 344 -34.11 22.79 27.28
C LYS A 344 -34.04 22.75 25.75
N THR A 345 -32.87 22.49 25.18
CA THR A 345 -32.59 22.24 23.77
C THR A 345 -33.21 20.92 23.24
N SER A 346 -33.51 19.93 24.08
CA SER A 346 -33.95 18.60 23.61
C SER A 346 -35.47 18.42 23.50
N ILE A 347 -36.28 19.32 24.08
CA ILE A 347 -37.75 19.20 24.11
C ILE A 347 -38.42 20.23 23.17
N ASN A 348 -37.78 21.36 22.86
CA ASN A 348 -38.25 22.30 21.84
C ASN A 348 -38.00 21.83 20.39
N PHE A 349 -37.35 20.67 20.18
CA PHE A 349 -37.11 20.12 18.85
C PHE A 349 -38.30 19.32 18.28
N PHE A 350 -39.31 19.03 19.10
CA PHE A 350 -40.48 18.23 18.68
C PHE A 350 -41.56 19.06 17.96
N GLU A 351 -41.57 20.39 18.09
CA GLU A 351 -42.49 21.24 17.33
C GLU A 351 -41.97 21.60 15.94
N THR A 352 -40.65 21.52 15.69
CA THR A 352 -40.07 21.85 14.38
C THR A 352 -40.06 20.67 13.39
N ALA A 353 -40.45 19.47 13.82
CA ALA A 353 -40.48 18.26 12.98
C ALA A 353 -41.79 18.07 12.19
N LEU A 354 -42.75 19.00 12.31
CA LEU A 354 -44.00 19.02 11.53
C LEU A 354 -43.97 20.01 10.35
N ASP A 355 -42.90 20.81 10.21
CA ASP A 355 -42.81 21.89 9.20
C ASP A 355 -41.78 21.66 8.08
N ILE A 356 -41.34 20.41 7.85
CA ILE A 356 -40.53 20.10 6.65
C ILE A 356 -41.18 18.93 5.90
N VAL A 357 -41.96 19.35 4.90
CA VAL A 357 -42.45 18.62 3.72
C VAL A 357 -41.31 17.95 2.97
#